data_AF-A0A3N6HDB3-F1
#
_entry.id   AF-A0A3N6HDB3-F1
#
_cell.length_a   1.000
_cell.length_b   1.000
_cell.length_c   1.000
_cell.angle_alpha   90.00
_cell.angle_beta   90.00
_cell.angle_gamma   90.00
#
_symmetry.space_group_name_H-M   'P 1'
#
loop_
_entity.id
_entity.type
_entity.pdbx_description
1 polymer ?
#
loop_
_entity_poly.entity_id
_entity_poly.type
_entity_poly.pdbx_seq_one_letter_code
_entity_poly.pdbx_strand_id
1 'polypeptide(L)'
;MRRLFFLIGYAADPRVHRDGEVDVTEHDEVLPALAHGFERAVERALRQGVLQGYRHTEETAPVVRGRIREADQVKRHHGRAFPVEIAYDDYGTDIPENRLLRGAVERLLPLDRVPDDVRRRLRHHRGRLLDAQPLKHGVRELPRWRAGRLNHRYQPALRLAETILRGSSVEHGAGRVSVDGYLVDTHKIFEDFVCVALREALAQHGGRAALQARGVHLDEDRSVAMRPDLVWYGDEGGPRAVADAKYKAQKPEGFPDADLYQMLAYCTALGLPDGHLVYARGYEPSVTHRVRHAGIRIHQHALALDRPPGELLAEIAVIARSMAGGTGDAPVRRGPQAAREPRW
;
A
#
# COMPACT_ATOMS: atom_id res chain seq x y z
N MET A 1 2.47 19.44 -1.20
CA MET A 1 1.57 18.32 -1.58
C MET A 1 1.59 17.97 -3.08
N ARG A 2 2.41 18.62 -3.93
CA ARG A 2 2.46 18.43 -5.40
C ARG A 2 2.77 17.02 -5.92
N ARG A 3 3.16 16.06 -5.07
CA ARG A 3 3.64 14.74 -5.51
C ARG A 3 2.89 13.53 -5.01
N LEU A 4 1.75 13.74 -4.36
CA LEU A 4 0.93 12.62 -3.89
C LEU A 4 0.60 11.64 -5.04
N PHE A 5 0.50 12.13 -6.28
CA PHE A 5 0.28 11.31 -7.47
C PHE A 5 1.38 10.35 -7.84
N PHE A 6 2.60 10.86 -7.79
CA PHE A 6 3.76 10.02 -7.99
C PHE A 6 3.78 8.93 -6.91
N LEU A 7 3.56 9.29 -5.65
CA LEU A 7 3.55 8.34 -4.53
C LEU A 7 2.45 7.26 -4.72
N ILE A 8 1.21 7.67 -5.01
CA ILE A 8 0.06 6.77 -5.24
C ILE A 8 0.33 5.84 -6.42
N GLY A 9 0.72 6.40 -7.57
CA GLY A 9 0.94 5.64 -8.81
C GLY A 9 2.08 4.64 -8.65
N TYR A 10 3.18 5.07 -8.03
CA TYR A 10 4.36 4.24 -7.82
C TYR A 10 4.10 3.14 -6.77
N ALA A 11 3.39 3.45 -5.67
CA ALA A 11 2.99 2.45 -4.67
C ALA A 11 2.07 1.37 -5.26
N ALA A 12 1.21 1.74 -6.21
CA ALA A 12 0.33 0.81 -6.91
C ALA A 12 1.07 -0.06 -7.94
N ASP A 13 1.93 0.55 -8.77
CA ASP A 13 2.80 -0.17 -9.71
C ASP A 13 4.03 0.65 -10.13
N PRO A 14 5.23 0.24 -9.68
CA PRO A 14 6.49 0.86 -10.07
C PRO A 14 6.75 0.84 -11.59
N ARG A 15 6.18 -0.11 -12.33
CA ARG A 15 6.40 -0.26 -13.78
C ARG A 15 5.71 0.82 -14.59
N VAL A 16 4.60 1.38 -14.08
CA VAL A 16 3.89 2.49 -14.72
C VAL A 16 4.82 3.71 -14.92
N HIS A 17 5.86 3.83 -14.10
CA HIS A 17 6.87 4.87 -14.24
C HIS A 17 8.05 4.49 -15.15
N ARG A 18 8.39 3.20 -15.29
CA ARG A 18 9.52 2.75 -16.13
C ARG A 18 9.27 2.96 -17.63
N ASP A 19 8.02 2.95 -18.06
CA ASP A 19 7.64 3.07 -19.48
C ASP A 19 7.59 4.53 -19.97
N GLY A 20 8.10 5.51 -19.22
CA GLY A 20 8.23 6.91 -19.66
C GLY A 20 6.90 7.68 -19.81
N GLU A 21 5.75 7.03 -19.69
CA GLU A 21 4.43 7.64 -19.85
C GLU A 21 3.84 8.16 -18.53
N VAL A 22 4.50 9.12 -17.91
CA VAL A 22 3.76 10.11 -17.12
C VAL A 22 4.38 11.46 -17.42
N ASP A 23 3.76 12.18 -18.35
CA ASP A 23 3.70 13.63 -18.22
C ASP A 23 3.03 13.86 -16.86
N VAL A 24 3.86 14.08 -15.83
CA VAL A 24 3.39 14.39 -14.48
C VAL A 24 2.94 15.83 -14.60
N THR A 25 1.80 16.04 -15.27
CA THR A 25 1.09 17.31 -15.17
C THR A 25 0.98 17.59 -13.69
N GLU A 26 1.52 18.74 -13.29
CA GLU A 26 1.51 19.24 -11.93
C GLU A 26 0.05 19.42 -11.51
N HIS A 27 -0.58 18.34 -11.05
CA HIS A 27 -1.88 18.42 -10.45
C HIS A 27 -1.64 18.89 -9.03
N ASP A 28 -2.06 20.13 -8.74
CA ASP A 28 -2.00 20.68 -7.39
C ASP A 28 -3.05 20.04 -6.47
N GLU A 29 -4.06 19.35 -7.03
CA GLU A 29 -5.20 18.78 -6.30
C GLU A 29 -5.30 17.25 -6.41
N VAL A 30 -5.48 16.57 -5.27
CA VAL A 30 -5.43 15.10 -5.03
C VAL A 30 -6.43 14.26 -5.84
N LEU A 31 -7.64 14.73 -6.09
CA LEU A 31 -8.67 13.93 -6.76
C LEU A 31 -8.42 13.77 -8.28
N PRO A 32 -8.16 14.85 -9.06
CA PRO A 32 -7.89 14.75 -10.49
C PRO A 32 -6.86 13.70 -10.88
N ALA A 33 -5.73 13.61 -10.17
CA ALA A 33 -4.71 12.65 -10.54
C ALA A 33 -4.80 11.28 -9.85
N LEU A 34 -5.61 11.11 -8.80
CA LEU A 34 -6.04 9.78 -8.39
C LEU A 34 -6.94 9.19 -9.47
N ALA A 35 -7.86 9.98 -10.03
CA ALA A 35 -8.72 9.56 -11.13
C ALA A 35 -7.90 9.22 -12.38
N HIS A 36 -6.92 10.06 -12.78
CA HIS A 36 -6.01 9.77 -13.90
C HIS A 36 -5.16 8.52 -13.68
N GLY A 37 -4.56 8.37 -12.50
CA GLY A 37 -3.72 7.22 -12.15
C GLY A 37 -4.52 5.92 -12.16
N PHE A 38 -5.71 5.93 -11.55
CA PHE A 38 -6.63 4.81 -11.55
C PHE A 38 -7.11 4.46 -12.95
N GLU A 39 -7.53 5.45 -13.74
CA GLU A 39 -7.99 5.24 -15.12
C GLU A 39 -6.93 4.55 -15.98
N ARG A 40 -5.68 5.02 -15.96
CA ARG A 40 -4.57 4.38 -16.70
C ARG A 40 -4.26 2.97 -16.19
N ALA A 41 -4.37 2.73 -14.89
CA ALA A 41 -4.18 1.40 -14.33
C ALA A 41 -5.29 0.44 -14.80
N VAL A 42 -6.54 0.90 -14.86
CA VAL A 42 -7.67 0.15 -15.40
C VAL A 42 -7.48 -0.11 -16.89
N GLU A 43 -7.09 0.88 -17.69
CA GLU A 43 -6.79 0.70 -19.12
C GLU A 43 -5.76 -0.40 -19.34
N ARG A 44 -4.64 -0.39 -18.59
CA ARG A 44 -3.62 -1.46 -18.66
C ARG A 44 -4.17 -2.82 -18.23
N ALA A 45 -4.94 -2.88 -17.14
CA ALA A 45 -5.52 -4.12 -16.64
C ALA A 45 -6.49 -4.74 -17.66
N LEU A 46 -7.31 -3.91 -18.30
CA LEU A 46 -8.32 -4.35 -19.25
C LEU A 46 -7.78 -4.52 -20.68
N ARG A 47 -6.56 -4.06 -21.00
CA ARG A 47 -6.02 -4.06 -22.37
C ARG A 47 -6.12 -5.41 -23.10
N GLN A 48 -5.91 -6.51 -22.38
CA GLN A 48 -6.03 -7.88 -22.92
C GLN A 48 -7.31 -8.59 -22.43
N GLY A 49 -8.40 -7.84 -22.35
CA GLY A 49 -9.74 -8.34 -22.01
C GLY A 49 -10.06 -8.27 -20.52
N VAL A 50 -11.35 -8.38 -20.21
CA VAL A 50 -11.87 -8.48 -18.85
C VAL A 50 -11.47 -9.83 -18.27
N LEU A 51 -10.94 -9.83 -17.04
CA LEU A 51 -10.51 -11.06 -16.37
C LEU A 51 -11.75 -11.91 -16.08
N GLN A 52 -11.67 -13.18 -16.44
CA GLN A 52 -12.66 -14.18 -16.07
C GLN A 52 -12.09 -15.04 -14.94
N GLY A 53 -12.97 -15.51 -14.06
CA GLY A 53 -12.59 -16.39 -12.97
C GLY A 53 -13.80 -17.11 -12.40
N TYR A 54 -13.52 -18.07 -11.53
CA TYR A 54 -14.55 -18.82 -10.81
C TYR A 54 -15.04 -18.01 -9.61
N ARG A 55 -16.35 -17.79 -9.52
CA ARG A 55 -17.02 -17.26 -8.34
C ARG A 55 -17.88 -18.34 -7.72
N HIS A 56 -17.59 -18.66 -6.45
CA HIS A 56 -18.48 -19.48 -5.65
C HIS A 56 -19.80 -18.74 -5.41
N THR A 57 -20.90 -19.35 -5.81
CA THR A 57 -22.25 -18.82 -5.66
C THR A 57 -23.07 -19.80 -4.85
N GLU A 58 -23.70 -19.28 -3.81
CA GLU A 58 -24.69 -20.01 -3.05
C GLU A 58 -26.04 -19.31 -3.20
N GLU A 59 -27.08 -20.03 -3.62
CA GLU A 59 -28.41 -19.46 -3.85
C GLU A 59 -29.53 -20.49 -3.65
N THR A 60 -30.74 -19.96 -3.50
CA THR A 60 -31.98 -20.74 -3.47
C THR A 60 -32.58 -20.76 -4.88
N ALA A 61 -32.59 -21.91 -5.56
CA ALA A 61 -32.98 -22.02 -6.96
C ALA A 61 -34.08 -23.07 -7.20
N PRO A 62 -34.95 -22.92 -8.22
CA PRO A 62 -35.96 -23.91 -8.57
C PRO A 62 -35.37 -25.15 -9.27
N VAL A 63 -34.11 -25.08 -9.71
CA VAL A 63 -33.41 -26.15 -10.41
C VAL A 63 -32.07 -26.43 -9.74
N VAL A 64 -31.64 -27.70 -9.77
CA VAL A 64 -30.35 -28.08 -9.19
C VAL A 64 -29.22 -27.76 -10.17
N ARG A 65 -28.31 -26.89 -9.75
CA ARG A 65 -27.03 -26.60 -10.43
C ARG A 65 -25.89 -26.70 -9.42
N GLY A 66 -24.91 -27.56 -9.69
CA GLY A 66 -23.83 -27.83 -8.74
C GLY A 66 -24.25 -28.73 -7.58
N ARG A 67 -23.80 -28.41 -6.35
CA ARG A 67 -24.03 -29.23 -5.15
C ARG A 67 -25.20 -28.68 -4.35
N ILE A 68 -25.99 -29.59 -3.75
CA ILE A 68 -27.07 -29.22 -2.83
C ILE A 68 -26.47 -28.95 -1.45
N ARG A 69 -26.88 -27.87 -0.81
CA ARG A 69 -26.52 -27.51 0.57
C ARG A 69 -27.52 -28.13 1.53
N GLU A 70 -27.40 -29.44 1.75
CA GLU A 70 -28.37 -30.26 2.50
C GLU A 70 -28.69 -29.71 3.89
N ALA A 71 -27.67 -29.25 4.64
CA ALA A 71 -27.85 -28.67 5.96
C ALA A 71 -28.71 -27.39 5.93
N ASP A 72 -28.48 -26.52 4.94
CA ASP A 72 -29.28 -25.30 4.75
C ASP A 72 -30.68 -25.62 4.21
N GLN A 73 -30.81 -26.64 3.36
CA GLN A 73 -32.10 -27.12 2.84
C GLN A 73 -33.03 -27.58 3.96
N VAL A 74 -32.54 -28.44 4.85
CA VAL A 74 -33.33 -28.95 5.98
C VAL A 74 -33.69 -27.80 6.93
N LYS A 75 -32.74 -26.91 7.19
CA LYS A 75 -32.91 -25.78 8.12
C LYS A 75 -33.89 -24.72 7.61
N ARG A 76 -33.86 -24.38 6.32
CA ARG A 76 -34.66 -23.29 5.74
C ARG A 76 -36.01 -23.74 5.19
N HIS A 77 -36.06 -24.95 4.63
CA HIS A 77 -37.22 -25.42 3.87
C HIS A 77 -37.99 -26.55 4.57
N HIS A 78 -37.54 -27.00 5.76
CA HIS A 78 -38.27 -27.91 6.66
C HIS A 78 -38.92 -29.11 5.95
N GLY A 79 -38.18 -29.76 5.05
CA GLY A 79 -38.63 -30.93 4.31
C GLY A 79 -39.27 -30.65 2.94
N ARG A 80 -39.41 -29.38 2.52
CA ARG A 80 -39.77 -29.05 1.13
C ARG A 80 -38.60 -29.32 0.19
N ALA A 81 -38.89 -30.02 -0.91
CA ALA A 81 -37.90 -30.37 -1.93
C ALA A 81 -37.52 -29.19 -2.83
N PHE A 82 -38.37 -28.18 -2.96
CA PHE A 82 -38.12 -26.97 -3.76
C PHE A 82 -38.62 -25.70 -3.06
N PRO A 83 -37.96 -24.55 -3.30
CA PRO A 83 -36.69 -24.39 -4.01
C PRO A 83 -35.51 -25.02 -3.25
N VAL A 84 -34.41 -25.30 -3.97
CA VAL A 84 -33.23 -26.00 -3.46
C VAL A 84 -32.12 -24.99 -3.14
N GLU A 85 -31.53 -25.10 -1.96
CA GLU A 85 -30.29 -24.42 -1.60
C GLU A 85 -29.13 -25.10 -2.33
N ILE A 86 -28.51 -24.40 -3.29
CA ILE A 86 -27.42 -24.91 -4.11
C ILE A 86 -26.14 -24.09 -3.93
N ALA A 87 -25.01 -24.72 -4.22
CA ALA A 87 -23.69 -24.12 -4.28
C ALA A 87 -22.97 -24.57 -5.56
N TYR A 88 -22.53 -23.62 -6.37
CA TYR A 88 -21.79 -23.89 -7.60
C TYR A 88 -20.74 -22.81 -7.86
N ASP A 89 -19.73 -23.17 -8.65
CA ASP A 89 -18.73 -22.22 -9.11
C ASP A 89 -19.09 -21.77 -10.53
N ASP A 90 -19.36 -20.48 -10.69
CA ASP A 90 -19.68 -19.88 -11.99
C ASP A 90 -18.41 -19.27 -12.59
N TYR A 91 -18.09 -19.66 -13.82
CA TYR A 91 -16.97 -19.08 -14.54
C TYR A 91 -17.45 -17.89 -15.36
N GLY A 92 -17.02 -16.69 -14.97
CA GLY A 92 -17.49 -15.47 -15.59
C GLY A 92 -16.67 -14.26 -15.21
N THR A 93 -17.20 -13.08 -15.55
CA THR A 93 -16.58 -11.78 -15.28
C THR A 93 -17.05 -11.17 -13.96
N ASP A 94 -18.07 -11.71 -13.32
CA ASP A 94 -18.52 -11.28 -11.99
C ASP A 94 -17.62 -11.83 -10.87
N ILE A 95 -16.37 -11.38 -10.85
CA ILE A 95 -15.35 -11.74 -9.86
C ILE A 95 -15.01 -10.55 -8.96
N PRO A 96 -14.48 -10.76 -7.74
CA PRO A 96 -14.12 -9.69 -6.81
C PRO A 96 -13.30 -8.57 -7.45
N GLU A 97 -12.34 -8.92 -8.30
CA GLU A 97 -11.46 -7.98 -9.00
C GLU A 97 -12.25 -7.00 -9.87
N ASN A 98 -13.13 -7.50 -10.73
CA ASN A 98 -13.90 -6.64 -11.64
C ASN A 98 -14.94 -5.80 -10.89
N ARG A 99 -15.53 -6.35 -9.82
CA ARG A 99 -16.47 -5.61 -8.96
C ARG A 99 -15.80 -4.44 -8.24
N LEU A 100 -14.56 -4.62 -7.77
CA LEU A 100 -13.76 -3.54 -7.18
C LEU A 100 -13.45 -2.45 -8.20
N LEU A 101 -12.98 -2.82 -9.40
CA LEU A 101 -12.70 -1.85 -10.46
C LEU A 101 -13.97 -1.07 -10.84
N ARG A 102 -15.08 -1.78 -11.07
CA ARG A 102 -16.38 -1.15 -11.38
C ARG A 102 -16.82 -0.20 -10.27
N GLY A 103 -16.76 -0.65 -9.02
CA GLY A 103 -17.16 0.18 -7.88
C GLY A 103 -16.33 1.45 -7.76
N ALA A 104 -15.02 1.37 -7.97
CA ALA A 104 -14.15 2.55 -7.95
C ALA A 104 -14.41 3.50 -9.13
N VAL A 105 -14.66 2.96 -10.34
CA VAL A 105 -15.10 3.76 -11.50
C VAL A 105 -16.42 4.48 -11.19
N GLU A 106 -17.45 3.76 -10.74
CA GLU A 106 -18.76 4.31 -10.39
C GLU A 106 -18.67 5.35 -9.28
N ARG A 107 -17.73 5.19 -8.34
CA ARG A 107 -17.46 6.14 -7.27
C ARG A 107 -16.81 7.44 -7.76
N LEU A 108 -15.93 7.39 -8.76
CA LEU A 108 -15.25 8.58 -9.29
C LEU A 108 -16.13 9.39 -10.24
N LEU A 109 -17.00 8.73 -11.01
CA LEU A 109 -17.84 9.36 -12.03
C LEU A 109 -18.74 10.51 -11.58
N PRO A 110 -19.30 10.56 -10.35
CA PRO A 110 -20.11 11.69 -9.90
C PRO A 110 -19.29 12.85 -9.33
N LEU A 111 -17.97 12.72 -9.14
CA LEU A 111 -17.18 13.75 -8.48
C LEU A 111 -16.85 14.88 -9.46
N ASP A 112 -17.07 16.13 -9.05
CA ASP A 112 -16.96 17.29 -9.95
C ASP A 112 -15.54 17.56 -10.42
N ARG A 113 -14.54 17.39 -9.54
CA ARG A 113 -13.12 17.62 -9.88
C ARG A 113 -12.46 16.50 -10.69
N VAL A 114 -13.20 15.50 -11.16
CA VAL A 114 -12.65 14.53 -12.11
C VAL A 114 -12.59 15.16 -13.50
N PRO A 115 -11.40 15.27 -14.14
CA PRO A 115 -11.27 15.87 -15.47
C PRO A 115 -12.17 15.18 -16.51
N ASP A 116 -12.73 15.95 -17.44
CA ASP A 116 -13.73 15.43 -18.39
C ASP A 116 -13.19 14.35 -19.33
N ASP A 117 -11.92 14.45 -19.71
CA ASP A 117 -11.25 13.45 -20.54
C ASP A 117 -11.10 12.12 -19.77
N VAL A 118 -10.72 12.17 -18.49
CA VAL A 118 -10.68 11.02 -17.58
C VAL A 118 -12.08 10.47 -17.38
N ARG A 119 -13.07 11.33 -17.13
CA ARG A 119 -14.47 10.95 -16.93
C ARG A 119 -15.00 10.18 -18.14
N ARG A 120 -14.68 10.61 -19.36
CA ARG A 120 -15.03 9.92 -20.60
C ARG A 120 -14.40 8.53 -20.67
N ARG A 121 -13.10 8.39 -20.36
CA ARG A 121 -12.40 7.09 -20.35
C ARG A 121 -12.94 6.17 -19.24
N LEU A 122 -13.22 6.69 -18.06
CA LEU A 122 -13.86 5.96 -16.96
C LEU A 122 -15.25 5.43 -17.36
N ARG A 123 -16.06 6.20 -18.09
CA ARG A 123 -17.35 5.71 -18.64
C ARG A 123 -17.17 4.56 -19.62
N HIS A 124 -16.13 4.62 -20.46
CA HIS A 124 -15.78 3.52 -21.36
C HIS A 124 -15.41 2.25 -20.57
N HIS A 125 -14.55 2.37 -19.56
CA HIS A 125 -14.19 1.27 -18.65
C HIS A 125 -15.39 0.70 -17.90
N ARG A 126 -16.31 1.57 -17.45
CA ARG A 126 -17.58 1.13 -16.83
C ARG A 126 -18.36 0.22 -17.77
N GLY A 127 -18.45 0.58 -19.05
CA GLY A 127 -19.12 -0.22 -20.08
C GLY A 127 -18.53 -1.63 -20.22
N ARG A 128 -17.19 -1.73 -20.16
CA ARG A 128 -16.48 -3.02 -20.22
C ARG A 128 -16.70 -3.90 -18.97
N LEU A 129 -17.07 -3.30 -17.84
CA LEU A 129 -17.24 -3.96 -16.55
C LEU A 129 -18.71 -4.18 -16.17
N LEU A 130 -19.66 -3.99 -17.10
CA LEU A 130 -21.11 -4.04 -16.82
C LEU A 130 -21.60 -5.39 -16.30
N ASP A 131 -20.94 -6.49 -16.66
CA ASP A 131 -21.30 -7.83 -16.22
C ASP A 131 -20.90 -8.12 -14.76
N ALA A 132 -19.96 -7.34 -14.20
CA ALA A 132 -19.59 -7.47 -12.80
C ALA A 132 -20.59 -6.71 -11.92
N GLN A 133 -21.14 -7.35 -10.89
CA GLN A 133 -22.19 -6.73 -10.08
C GLN A 133 -21.69 -5.48 -9.34
N PRO A 134 -22.46 -4.37 -9.36
CA PRO A 134 -22.08 -3.16 -8.67
C PRO A 134 -21.96 -3.40 -7.16
N LEU A 135 -21.10 -2.63 -6.50
CA LEU A 135 -21.01 -2.64 -5.05
C LEU A 135 -22.22 -1.90 -4.48
N LYS A 136 -22.88 -2.47 -3.48
CA LYS A 136 -23.98 -1.79 -2.79
C LYS A 136 -23.45 -0.54 -2.08
N HIS A 137 -24.27 0.50 -2.01
CA HIS A 137 -23.93 1.71 -1.26
C HIS A 137 -23.76 1.36 0.23
N GLY A 138 -22.76 1.95 0.88
CA GLY A 138 -22.51 1.76 2.32
C GLY A 138 -21.94 0.38 2.73
N VAL A 139 -21.45 -0.41 1.78
CA VAL A 139 -20.76 -1.68 2.08
C VAL A 139 -19.53 -1.41 2.95
N ARG A 140 -19.52 -1.95 4.17
CA ARG A 140 -18.39 -1.86 5.10
C ARG A 140 -17.22 -2.76 4.70
N GLU A 141 -17.50 -3.90 4.05
CA GLU A 141 -16.50 -4.88 3.64
C GLU A 141 -16.42 -5.00 2.13
N LEU A 142 -15.30 -4.54 1.57
CA LEU A 142 -15.01 -4.70 0.15
C LEU A 142 -14.79 -6.18 -0.20
N PRO A 143 -15.14 -6.63 -1.43
CA PRO A 143 -14.79 -7.95 -1.92
C PRO A 143 -13.31 -8.24 -1.74
N ARG A 144 -12.97 -9.43 -1.23
CA ARG A 144 -11.58 -9.84 -1.03
C ARG A 144 -11.03 -10.42 -2.31
N TRP A 145 -9.83 -10.00 -2.68
CA TRP A 145 -9.05 -10.59 -3.77
C TRP A 145 -7.66 -10.99 -3.24
N ARG A 146 -6.96 -11.87 -3.97
CA ARG A 146 -5.60 -12.30 -3.60
C ARG A 146 -4.67 -12.07 -4.78
N ALA A 147 -3.52 -11.46 -4.52
CA ALA A 147 -2.49 -11.29 -5.53
C ALA A 147 -2.00 -12.66 -6.03
N GLY A 148 -2.08 -12.87 -7.35
CA GLY A 148 -1.63 -14.10 -8.01
C GLY A 148 -1.18 -13.81 -9.44
N ARG A 149 -0.70 -14.86 -10.13
CA ARG A 149 -0.22 -14.75 -11.53
C ARG A 149 -1.35 -14.34 -12.49
N LEU A 150 -2.55 -14.88 -12.29
CA LEU A 150 -3.72 -14.65 -13.15
C LEU A 150 -4.20 -13.19 -13.14
N ASN A 151 -4.13 -12.53 -11.98
CA ASN A 151 -4.56 -11.13 -11.83
C ASN A 151 -3.38 -10.16 -11.74
N HIS A 152 -2.16 -10.58 -12.11
CA HIS A 152 -0.95 -9.76 -11.99
C HIS A 152 -1.09 -8.40 -12.68
N ARG A 153 -1.75 -8.35 -13.84
CA ARG A 153 -2.04 -7.10 -14.58
C ARG A 153 -3.11 -6.22 -13.90
N TYR A 154 -3.96 -6.78 -13.05
CA TYR A 154 -5.04 -6.07 -12.34
C TYR A 154 -4.56 -5.46 -11.01
N GLN A 155 -3.55 -6.06 -10.36
CA GLN A 155 -3.13 -5.68 -9.00
C GLN A 155 -2.91 -4.16 -8.80
N PRO A 156 -2.32 -3.42 -9.74
CA PRO A 156 -2.19 -1.96 -9.63
C PRO A 156 -3.54 -1.26 -9.51
N ALA A 157 -4.45 -1.57 -10.43
CA ALA A 157 -5.79 -0.99 -10.48
C ALA A 157 -6.62 -1.40 -9.26
N LEU A 158 -6.45 -2.64 -8.76
CA LEU A 158 -7.14 -3.14 -7.58
C LEU A 158 -6.72 -2.42 -6.30
N ARG A 159 -5.42 -2.17 -6.10
CA ARG A 159 -4.93 -1.39 -4.95
C ARG A 159 -5.48 0.03 -4.96
N LEU A 160 -5.49 0.68 -6.13
CA LEU A 160 -6.09 2.01 -6.27
C LEU A 160 -7.60 1.99 -6.05
N ALA A 161 -8.30 0.97 -6.56
CA ALA A 161 -9.73 0.79 -6.34
C ALA A 161 -10.05 0.64 -4.84
N GLU A 162 -9.27 -0.15 -4.09
CA GLU A 162 -9.44 -0.27 -2.64
C GLU A 162 -9.24 1.06 -1.93
N THR A 163 -8.23 1.84 -2.30
CA THR A 163 -8.04 3.19 -1.77
C THR A 163 -9.26 4.07 -2.05
N ILE A 164 -9.71 4.14 -3.31
CA ILE A 164 -10.92 4.87 -3.77
C ILE A 164 -12.18 4.44 -3.00
N LEU A 165 -12.33 3.16 -2.75
CA LEU A 165 -13.52 2.63 -2.09
C LEU A 165 -13.49 2.82 -0.57
N ARG A 166 -12.31 2.78 0.07
CA ARG A 166 -12.15 2.97 1.53
C ARG A 166 -12.15 4.42 1.97
N GLY A 167 -11.53 5.31 1.19
CA GLY A 167 -11.46 6.74 1.50
C GLY A 167 -12.83 7.44 1.54
N SER A 168 -13.84 6.73 1.07
CA SER A 168 -15.24 7.10 1.06
C SER A 168 -15.98 6.98 2.39
N SER A 169 -15.40 6.30 3.39
CA SER A 169 -16.13 5.73 4.52
C SER A 169 -15.72 6.28 5.90
N VAL A 170 -14.86 7.28 5.97
CA VAL A 170 -14.38 7.78 7.27
C VAL A 170 -14.52 9.29 7.30
N GLU A 171 -15.10 9.82 8.37
CA GLU A 171 -14.98 11.23 8.76
C GLU A 171 -14.08 11.29 10.00
N HIS A 172 -13.30 12.37 10.12
CA HIS A 172 -12.43 12.76 11.23
C HIS A 172 -11.13 11.96 11.49
N GLY A 173 -9.99 12.67 11.34
CA GLY A 173 -8.64 12.27 11.70
C GLY A 173 -7.59 13.19 11.07
N ALA A 174 -6.58 13.62 11.84
CA ALA A 174 -5.43 14.35 11.32
C ALA A 174 -4.65 13.49 10.30
N GLY A 175 -4.12 14.08 9.22
CA GLY A 175 -3.42 13.34 8.16
C GLY A 175 -4.30 12.87 6.98
N ARG A 176 -5.60 13.19 7.01
CA ARG A 176 -6.52 12.96 5.89
C ARG A 176 -6.76 14.24 5.11
N VAL A 177 -6.65 14.19 3.79
CA VAL A 177 -7.05 15.30 2.91
C VAL A 177 -8.47 15.05 2.45
N SER A 178 -9.37 15.99 2.76
CA SER A 178 -10.73 16.02 2.20
C SER A 178 -10.68 16.64 0.81
N VAL A 179 -11.09 15.88 -0.19
CA VAL A 179 -11.41 16.42 -1.52
C VAL A 179 -12.83 16.02 -1.83
N ASP A 180 -13.74 16.99 -1.87
CA ASP A 180 -15.16 16.83 -2.20
C ASP A 180 -15.84 15.59 -1.58
N GLY A 181 -15.68 15.40 -0.26
CA GLY A 181 -16.30 14.29 0.47
C GLY A 181 -15.57 12.94 0.38
N TYR A 182 -14.34 12.92 -0.15
CA TYR A 182 -13.46 11.76 -0.20
C TYR A 182 -12.21 12.00 0.65
N LEU A 183 -11.93 11.09 1.61
CA LEU A 183 -10.74 11.16 2.46
C LEU A 183 -9.64 10.26 1.91
N VAL A 184 -8.50 10.87 1.57
CA VAL A 184 -7.29 10.12 1.22
C VAL A 184 -6.38 10.02 2.44
N ASP A 185 -5.99 8.79 2.80
CA ASP A 185 -4.99 8.54 3.84
C ASP A 185 -3.58 8.79 3.28
N THR A 186 -3.11 10.03 3.42
CA THR A 186 -1.81 10.45 2.90
C THR A 186 -0.64 9.77 3.62
N HIS A 187 -0.84 9.37 4.87
CA HIS A 187 0.17 8.67 5.65
C HIS A 187 0.42 7.30 5.02
N LYS A 188 -0.64 6.52 4.84
CA LYS A 188 -0.57 5.20 4.24
C LYS A 188 0.04 5.22 2.83
N ILE A 189 -0.33 6.21 2.01
CA ILE A 189 0.22 6.34 0.65
C ILE A 189 1.73 6.54 0.69
N PHE A 190 2.22 7.40 1.59
CA PHE A 190 3.65 7.62 1.75
C PHE A 190 4.36 6.35 2.21
N GLU A 191 3.80 5.66 3.20
CA GLU A 191 4.36 4.41 3.74
C GLU A 191 4.44 3.32 2.66
N ASP A 192 3.34 3.10 1.94
CA ASP A 192 3.26 2.12 0.84
C ASP A 192 4.25 2.50 -0.28
N PHE A 193 4.37 3.79 -0.63
CA PHE A 193 5.34 4.27 -1.62
C PHE A 193 6.77 3.95 -1.21
N VAL A 194 7.19 4.35 -0.01
CA VAL A 194 8.56 4.16 0.46
C VAL A 194 8.90 2.67 0.49
N CYS A 195 8.00 1.85 1.02
CA CYS A 195 8.20 0.41 1.11
C CYS A 195 8.34 -0.25 -0.26
N VAL A 196 7.47 0.13 -1.21
CA VAL A 196 7.53 -0.39 -2.58
C VAL A 196 8.80 0.06 -3.28
N ALA A 197 9.17 1.34 -3.17
CA ALA A 197 10.37 1.89 -3.78
C ALA A 197 11.67 1.31 -3.18
N LEU A 198 11.73 1.12 -1.86
CA LEU A 198 12.83 0.42 -1.21
C LEU A 198 12.93 -1.03 -1.69
N ARG A 199 11.80 -1.75 -1.79
CA ARG A 199 11.79 -3.13 -2.31
C ARG A 199 12.35 -3.20 -3.73
N GLU A 200 11.93 -2.30 -4.62
CA GLU A 200 12.46 -2.26 -6.00
C GLU A 200 13.95 -1.91 -6.02
N ALA A 201 14.37 -0.92 -5.21
CA ALA A 201 15.77 -0.53 -5.11
C ALA A 201 16.64 -1.61 -4.45
N LEU A 202 16.11 -2.44 -3.56
CA LEU A 202 16.82 -3.55 -2.94
C LEU A 202 16.91 -4.78 -3.87
N ALA A 203 15.98 -4.93 -4.83
CA ALA A 203 16.01 -6.06 -5.77
C ALA A 203 17.31 -6.13 -6.58
N GLN A 204 17.98 -4.99 -6.83
CA GLN A 204 19.28 -4.95 -7.51
C GLN A 204 20.44 -5.49 -6.64
N HIS A 205 20.22 -5.67 -5.34
CA HIS A 205 21.21 -6.16 -4.37
C HIS A 205 21.01 -7.64 -3.99
N GLY A 206 20.12 -8.36 -4.67
CA GLY A 206 19.78 -9.75 -4.36
C GLY A 206 18.81 -9.89 -3.18
N GLY A 207 18.57 -11.13 -2.76
CA GLY A 207 17.66 -11.43 -1.65
C GLY A 207 16.19 -11.14 -1.95
N ARG A 208 15.40 -11.09 -0.88
CA ARG A 208 13.94 -10.89 -0.92
C ARG A 208 13.52 -9.85 0.09
N ALA A 209 12.90 -8.77 -0.36
CA ALA A 209 12.24 -7.81 0.52
C ALA A 209 10.76 -8.18 0.73
N ALA A 210 10.38 -8.41 1.99
CA ALA A 210 9.01 -8.68 2.41
C ALA A 210 8.38 -7.41 2.99
N LEU A 211 7.24 -7.02 2.43
CA LEU A 211 6.45 -5.91 2.95
C LEU A 211 5.53 -6.42 4.07
N GLN A 212 5.34 -5.61 5.11
CA GLN A 212 4.44 -5.90 6.23
C GLN A 212 4.74 -7.28 6.84
N ALA A 213 6.01 -7.52 7.16
CA ALA A 213 6.54 -8.82 7.53
C ALA A 213 5.79 -9.40 8.75
N ARG A 214 5.37 -10.66 8.64
CA ARG A 214 4.63 -11.39 9.68
C ARG A 214 5.51 -12.49 10.27
N GLY A 215 5.16 -12.92 11.48
CA GLY A 215 5.91 -13.98 12.19
C GLY A 215 7.19 -13.48 12.85
N VAL A 216 7.32 -12.16 13.01
CA VAL A 216 8.34 -11.54 13.86
C VAL A 216 7.74 -11.38 15.26
N HIS A 217 8.46 -11.80 16.29
CA HIS A 217 8.02 -11.71 17.68
C HIS A 217 9.14 -11.11 18.51
N LEU A 218 8.79 -10.30 19.51
CA LEU A 218 9.77 -9.63 20.36
C LEU A 218 10.35 -10.58 21.41
N ASP A 219 9.53 -11.49 21.89
CA ASP A 219 9.79 -12.40 23.00
C ASP A 219 9.92 -13.86 22.53
N GLU A 220 10.62 -14.66 23.33
CA GLU A 220 10.88 -16.08 23.06
C GLU A 220 9.59 -16.91 23.03
N ASP A 221 8.61 -16.56 23.88
CA ASP A 221 7.28 -17.20 23.95
C ASP A 221 6.35 -16.81 22.80
N ARG A 222 6.80 -15.91 21.90
CA ARG A 222 6.06 -15.41 20.73
C ARG A 222 4.72 -14.74 21.08
N SER A 223 4.57 -14.20 22.28
CA SER A 223 3.36 -13.53 22.75
C SER A 223 3.20 -12.11 22.21
N VAL A 224 4.31 -11.43 21.92
CA VAL A 224 4.36 -10.05 21.43
C VAL A 224 4.69 -10.04 19.94
N ALA A 225 3.64 -10.12 19.12
CA ALA A 225 3.77 -10.07 17.67
C ALA A 225 4.19 -8.68 17.18
N MET A 226 5.11 -8.65 16.23
CA MET A 226 5.61 -7.45 15.57
C MET A 226 5.36 -7.51 14.07
N ARG A 227 5.24 -6.32 13.47
CA ARG A 227 4.96 -6.18 12.05
C ARG A 227 5.72 -5.00 11.45
N PRO A 228 7.03 -5.18 11.14
CA PRO A 228 7.79 -4.17 10.43
C PRO A 228 7.24 -3.93 9.03
N ASP A 229 7.30 -2.68 8.54
CA ASP A 229 6.78 -2.34 7.23
C ASP A 229 7.59 -2.98 6.08
N LEU A 230 8.91 -3.11 6.25
CA LEU A 230 9.78 -3.80 5.32
C LEU A 230 10.91 -4.55 6.05
N VAL A 231 11.08 -5.83 5.70
CA VAL A 231 12.27 -6.62 6.08
C VAL A 231 12.91 -7.16 4.81
N TRP A 232 14.21 -6.90 4.64
CA TRP A 232 15.00 -7.44 3.55
C TRP A 232 15.78 -8.65 4.03
N TYR A 233 15.56 -9.78 3.38
CA TYR A 233 16.20 -11.06 3.66
C TYR A 233 17.26 -11.34 2.59
N GLY A 234 18.42 -11.85 3.00
CA GLY A 234 19.43 -12.32 2.07
C GLY A 234 18.99 -13.60 1.35
N ASP A 235 19.78 -14.07 0.39
CA ASP A 235 19.47 -15.29 -0.38
C ASP A 235 19.41 -16.55 0.50
N GLU A 236 20.15 -16.56 1.61
CA GLU A 236 20.13 -17.62 2.62
C GLU A 236 18.89 -17.57 3.55
N GLY A 237 18.00 -16.59 3.36
CA GLY A 237 16.74 -16.47 4.10
C GLY A 237 16.83 -15.73 5.44
N GLY A 238 18.03 -15.39 5.91
CA GLY A 238 18.23 -14.59 7.13
C GLY A 238 17.92 -13.09 6.91
N PRO A 239 17.33 -12.38 7.91
CA PRO A 239 17.11 -10.95 7.81
C PRO A 239 18.46 -10.20 7.69
N ARG A 240 18.51 -9.20 6.83
CA ARG A 240 19.70 -8.37 6.54
C ARG A 240 19.48 -6.90 6.87
N ALA A 241 18.26 -6.40 6.69
CA ALA A 241 17.89 -5.04 7.05
C ALA A 241 16.40 -4.96 7.39
N VAL A 242 16.05 -3.99 8.24
CA VAL A 242 14.67 -3.63 8.55
C VAL A 242 14.47 -2.14 8.32
N ALA A 243 13.34 -1.80 7.71
CA ALA A 243 12.94 -0.42 7.51
C ALA A 243 11.46 -0.20 7.87
N ASP A 244 11.18 0.99 8.35
CA ASP A 244 9.85 1.45 8.68
C ASP A 244 9.65 2.88 8.16
N ALA A 245 8.50 3.13 7.55
CA ALA A 245 8.17 4.42 6.96
C ALA A 245 7.11 5.11 7.82
N LYS A 246 7.26 6.42 8.03
CA LYS A 246 6.32 7.20 8.83
C LYS A 246 6.08 8.57 8.22
N TYR A 247 4.82 8.91 8.00
CA TYR A 247 4.46 10.26 7.59
C TYR A 247 4.36 11.17 8.82
N LYS A 248 5.38 12.00 9.05
CA LYS A 248 5.41 13.00 10.13
C LYS A 248 5.65 14.39 9.54
N ALA A 249 4.58 15.01 9.03
CA ALA A 249 4.63 16.37 8.47
C ALA A 249 4.95 17.47 9.49
N GLN A 250 4.74 17.21 10.78
CA GLN A 250 5.08 18.11 11.90
C GLN A 250 5.68 17.30 13.06
N LYS A 251 6.45 17.94 13.95
CA LYS A 251 6.88 17.32 15.21
C LYS A 251 5.64 17.19 16.11
N PRO A 252 5.23 15.98 16.52
CA PRO A 252 4.05 15.83 17.36
C PRO A 252 4.30 16.45 18.74
N GLU A 253 3.29 17.12 19.30
CA GLU A 253 3.23 17.46 20.72
C GLU A 253 2.93 16.16 21.50
N GLY A 254 3.96 15.47 21.99
CA GLY A 254 3.83 14.16 22.65
C GLY A 254 5.14 13.39 22.70
N PHE A 255 5.08 12.04 22.76
CA PHE A 255 6.23 11.12 22.69
C PHE A 255 6.91 11.23 21.30
N PRO A 256 7.97 12.03 21.12
CA PRO A 256 8.52 12.33 19.80
C PRO A 256 9.19 11.11 19.16
N ASP A 257 9.57 10.15 20.02
CA ASP A 257 10.56 9.10 19.76
C ASP A 257 9.99 7.68 19.79
N ALA A 258 8.66 7.51 19.77
CA ALA A 258 8.01 6.19 19.79
C ALA A 258 8.54 5.25 18.69
N ASP A 259 8.79 5.78 17.49
CA ASP A 259 9.31 4.98 16.38
C ASP A 259 10.77 4.53 16.60
N LEU A 260 11.56 5.26 17.40
CA LEU A 260 12.92 4.84 17.76
C LEU A 260 12.87 3.61 18.68
N TYR A 261 11.96 3.59 19.65
CA TYR A 261 11.76 2.43 20.51
C TYR A 261 11.21 1.23 19.74
N GLN A 262 10.30 1.48 18.79
CA GLN A 262 9.78 0.44 17.90
C GLN A 262 10.89 -0.15 17.01
N MET A 263 11.73 0.70 16.41
CA MET A 263 12.85 0.25 15.58
C MET A 263 13.88 -0.53 16.39
N LEU A 264 14.16 -0.10 17.63
CA LEU A 264 14.99 -0.88 18.56
C LEU A 264 14.41 -2.29 18.78
N ALA A 265 13.11 -2.40 19.05
CA ALA A 265 12.45 -3.69 19.23
C ALA A 265 12.57 -4.58 17.98
N TYR A 266 12.42 -4.00 16.78
CA TYR A 266 12.62 -4.72 15.52
C TYR A 266 14.05 -5.23 15.34
N CYS A 267 15.05 -4.37 15.56
CA CYS A 267 16.45 -4.75 15.46
C CYS A 267 16.80 -5.87 16.45
N THR A 268 16.34 -5.77 17.70
CA THR A 268 16.56 -6.79 18.73
C THR A 268 15.98 -8.14 18.31
N ALA A 269 14.71 -8.19 17.90
CA ALA A 269 14.06 -9.44 17.54
C ALA A 269 14.58 -10.07 16.24
N LEU A 270 15.07 -9.26 15.30
CA LEU A 270 15.64 -9.73 14.04
C LEU A 270 17.15 -9.99 14.12
N GLY A 271 17.79 -9.69 15.26
CA GLY A 271 19.24 -9.79 15.42
C GLY A 271 20.03 -8.86 14.50
N LEU A 272 19.46 -7.68 14.18
CA LEU A 272 20.04 -6.73 13.24
C LEU A 272 20.81 -5.62 13.96
N PRO A 273 22.04 -5.29 13.53
CA PRO A 273 22.82 -4.19 14.10
C PRO A 273 22.34 -2.81 13.63
N ASP A 274 21.52 -2.75 12.58
CA ASP A 274 21.08 -1.52 11.94
C ASP A 274 19.58 -1.55 11.64
N GLY A 275 18.91 -0.41 11.88
CA GLY A 275 17.49 -0.20 11.58
C GLY A 275 17.26 1.14 10.89
N HIS A 276 16.31 1.21 9.96
CA HIS A 276 16.11 2.38 9.11
C HIS A 276 14.70 2.96 9.24
N LEU A 277 14.60 4.20 9.71
CA LEU A 277 13.36 4.97 9.77
C LEU A 277 13.34 5.98 8.63
N VAL A 278 12.26 6.01 7.84
CA VAL A 278 12.11 6.93 6.71
C VAL A 278 10.92 7.86 6.94
N TYR A 279 11.22 9.15 7.08
CA TYR A 279 10.23 10.19 7.37
C TYR A 279 9.91 11.07 6.17
N ALA A 280 8.63 11.43 6.03
CA ALA A 280 8.22 12.52 5.16
C ALA A 280 8.48 13.87 5.86
N ARG A 281 9.68 14.44 5.70
CA ARG A 281 10.05 15.76 6.23
C ARG A 281 10.83 16.57 5.20
N GLY A 282 10.84 17.89 5.38
CA GLY A 282 11.73 18.80 4.64
C GLY A 282 13.21 18.52 4.92
N TYR A 283 14.09 19.44 4.55
CA TYR A 283 15.56 19.33 4.62
C TYR A 283 16.14 19.22 6.05
N GLU A 284 15.69 18.27 6.87
CA GLU A 284 16.40 17.84 8.07
C GLU A 284 17.51 16.85 7.66
N PRO A 285 18.74 17.01 8.15
CA PRO A 285 19.81 16.08 7.87
C PRO A 285 19.48 14.68 8.42
N SER A 286 19.94 13.63 7.75
CA SER A 286 19.82 12.27 8.27
C SER A 286 20.58 12.15 9.59
N VAL A 287 19.94 11.54 10.60
CA VAL A 287 20.50 11.38 11.94
C VAL A 287 20.69 9.90 12.22
N THR A 288 21.84 9.52 12.78
CA THR A 288 22.08 8.16 13.23
C THR A 288 22.19 8.13 14.75
N HIS A 289 21.31 7.35 15.38
CA HIS A 289 21.29 7.13 16.82
C HIS A 289 22.03 5.84 17.14
N ARG A 290 23.08 5.91 17.98
CA ARG A 290 23.74 4.72 18.53
C ARG A 290 23.04 4.33 19.83
N VAL A 291 22.36 3.20 19.84
CA VAL A 291 21.63 2.72 21.02
C VAL A 291 22.64 2.26 22.07
N ARG A 292 22.53 2.83 23.26
CA ARG A 292 23.39 2.48 24.38
C ARG A 292 23.21 1.01 24.74
N HIS A 293 24.32 0.30 24.95
CA HIS A 293 24.36 -1.09 25.44
C HIS A 293 23.71 -2.15 24.53
N ALA A 294 23.32 -1.81 23.31
CA ALA A 294 22.65 -2.76 22.41
C ALA A 294 23.47 -3.10 21.15
N GLY A 295 24.51 -2.32 20.83
CA GLY A 295 25.24 -2.47 19.57
C GLY A 295 24.41 -2.12 18.32
N ILE A 296 23.21 -1.56 18.51
CA ILE A 296 22.26 -1.23 17.46
C ILE A 296 22.42 0.24 17.04
N ARG A 297 22.37 0.51 15.74
CA ARG A 297 22.29 1.84 15.13
C ARG A 297 20.93 2.03 14.48
N ILE A 298 20.30 3.17 14.75
CA ILE A 298 19.04 3.55 14.11
C ILE A 298 19.28 4.76 13.22
N HIS A 299 19.09 4.57 11.92
CA HIS A 299 19.26 5.60 10.90
C HIS A 299 17.91 6.25 10.59
N GLN A 300 17.80 7.55 10.81
CA GLN A 300 16.66 8.36 10.40
C GLN A 300 16.98 9.06 9.08
N HIS A 301 16.15 8.80 8.09
CA HIS A 301 16.20 9.39 6.76
C HIS A 301 15.02 10.34 6.58
N ALA A 302 15.25 11.51 6.02
CA ALA A 302 14.19 12.45 5.65
C ALA A 302 14.06 12.46 4.12
N LEU A 303 12.85 12.25 3.62
CA LEU A 303 12.51 12.34 2.20
C LEU A 303 11.77 13.64 1.91
N ALA A 304 12.38 14.46 1.05
CA ALA A 304 11.85 15.76 0.65
C ALA A 304 10.79 15.57 -0.46
N LEU A 305 9.52 15.47 -0.07
CA LEU A 305 8.39 15.20 -0.98
C LEU A 305 8.14 16.28 -2.04
N ASP A 306 8.83 17.42 -1.95
CA ASP A 306 8.85 18.56 -2.87
C ASP A 306 9.98 18.52 -3.92
N ARG A 307 10.85 17.48 -3.93
CA ARG A 307 11.79 17.15 -5.06
C ARG A 307 11.34 16.19 -6.18
N PRO A 308 11.69 16.43 -7.46
CA PRO A 308 11.15 15.70 -8.62
C PRO A 308 11.14 14.16 -8.44
N PRO A 309 10.20 13.43 -9.07
CA PRO A 309 10.08 11.97 -8.93
C PRO A 309 11.41 11.22 -9.08
N GLY A 310 12.22 11.58 -10.07
CA GLY A 310 13.54 10.98 -10.29
C GLY A 310 14.51 11.20 -9.13
N GLU A 311 14.48 12.38 -8.51
CA GLU A 311 15.30 12.69 -7.33
C GLU A 311 14.82 11.94 -6.08
N LEU A 312 13.51 11.83 -5.87
CA LEU A 312 12.94 11.02 -4.79
C LEU A 312 13.36 9.55 -4.91
N LEU A 313 13.32 8.99 -6.12
CA LEU A 313 13.78 7.62 -6.37
C LEU A 313 15.30 7.48 -6.18
N ALA A 314 16.08 8.49 -6.54
CA ALA A 314 17.51 8.52 -6.28
C ALA A 314 17.82 8.54 -4.78
N GLU A 315 17.07 9.31 -3.98
CA GLU A 315 17.17 9.32 -2.51
C GLU A 315 16.85 7.94 -1.93
N ILE A 316 15.77 7.30 -2.39
CA ILE A 316 15.41 5.94 -1.95
C ILE A 316 16.50 4.93 -2.34
N ALA A 317 17.11 5.07 -3.52
CA ALA A 317 18.23 4.23 -3.92
C ALA A 317 19.47 4.43 -3.02
N VAL A 318 19.72 5.65 -2.52
CA VAL A 318 20.78 5.90 -1.52
C VAL A 318 20.46 5.15 -0.21
N ILE A 319 19.22 5.23 0.26
CA ILE A 319 18.78 4.53 1.49
C ILE A 319 18.94 3.02 1.31
N ALA A 320 18.47 2.47 0.18
CA ALA A 320 18.59 1.04 -0.14
C ALA A 320 20.05 0.58 -0.19
N ARG A 321 20.96 1.37 -0.76
CA ARG A 321 22.41 1.07 -0.73
C ARG A 321 22.96 1.08 0.69
N SER A 322 22.53 2.00 1.55
CA SER A 322 22.94 2.02 2.96
C SER A 322 22.44 0.78 3.71
N MET A 323 21.23 0.30 3.42
CA MET A 323 20.69 -0.94 3.97
C MET A 323 21.45 -2.17 3.46
N ALA A 324 21.79 -2.19 2.18
CA ALA A 324 22.50 -3.31 1.55
C ALA A 324 23.97 -3.39 1.95
N GLY A 325 24.62 -2.24 2.10
CA GLY A 325 26.06 -2.14 2.35
C GLY A 325 26.48 -2.33 3.80
N GLY A 326 25.53 -2.52 4.75
CA GLY A 326 25.78 -2.74 6.17
C GLY A 326 27.02 -2.02 6.67
N THR A 327 26.98 -0.69 6.81
CA THR A 327 28.19 0.14 6.94
C THR A 327 29.17 -0.36 8.01
N GLY A 328 30.16 -1.13 7.55
CA GLY A 328 31.52 -1.04 8.03
C GLY A 328 32.05 0.31 7.57
N ASP A 329 32.23 1.20 8.55
CA ASP A 329 33.09 2.38 8.50
C ASP A 329 32.89 3.37 7.32
N ALA A 330 32.08 4.40 7.54
CA ALA A 330 32.20 5.68 6.85
C ALA A 330 32.48 6.77 7.89
N PRO A 331 33.44 7.70 7.65
CA PRO A 331 33.93 8.60 8.67
C PRO A 331 32.84 9.58 9.10
N VAL A 332 32.58 9.60 10.41
CA VAL A 332 31.71 10.58 11.06
C VAL A 332 32.27 11.98 10.80
N ARG A 333 31.61 12.77 9.95
CA ARG A 333 31.78 14.22 9.99
C ARG A 333 31.23 14.71 11.33
N ARG A 334 32.13 15.02 12.26
CA ARG A 334 31.79 15.67 13.52
C ARG A 334 31.13 17.01 13.19
N GLY A 335 29.83 17.14 13.52
CA GLY A 335 29.19 18.45 13.62
C GLY A 335 29.89 19.30 14.69
N PRO A 336 29.84 20.64 14.60
CA PRO A 336 30.56 21.52 15.49
C PRO A 336 30.13 21.28 16.94
N GLN A 337 31.11 20.99 17.80
CA GLN A 337 30.93 20.97 19.25
C GLN A 337 30.48 22.35 19.69
N ALA A 338 29.23 22.47 20.14
CA ALA A 338 28.81 23.59 20.95
C ALA A 338 29.63 23.57 22.25
N ALA A 339 30.49 24.57 22.41
CA ALA A 339 31.29 24.78 23.60
C ALA A 339 30.36 24.88 24.82
N ARG A 340 30.62 24.02 25.81
CA ARG A 340 30.08 24.19 27.16
C ARG A 340 30.82 25.34 27.81
N GLU A 341 30.12 26.42 28.13
CA GLU A 341 30.58 27.39 29.13
C GLU A 341 30.23 26.86 30.54
N PRO A 342 31.14 26.99 31.51
CA PRO A 342 30.84 26.67 32.90
C PRO A 342 30.09 27.85 33.54
N ARG A 343 28.97 27.57 34.20
CA ARG A 343 28.41 28.49 35.19
C ARG A 343 28.78 27.96 36.57
N TRP A 344 29.46 28.83 37.30
CA TRP A 344 29.81 28.72 38.72
C TRP A 344 28.57 28.62 39.61
#